data_AF-A0A2G8K2K2-F1
#
_entry.id   AF-A0A2G8K2K2-F1
#
_cell.length_a   1.000
_cell.length_b   1.000
_cell.length_c   1.000
_cell.angle_alpha   90.00
_cell.angle_beta   90.00
_cell.angle_gamma   90.00
#
_symmetry.space_group_name_H-M   'P 1'
#
loop_
_entity.id
_entity.type
_entity.pdbx_description
1 polymer ?
#
loop_
_entity_poly.entity_id
_entity_poly.type
_entity_poly.pdbx_seq_one_letter_code
_entity_poly.pdbx_strand_id
1 'polypeptide(L)'
;MGFKTALPELQAEWFALRRGTVASVSRLDCIKQAVQRQIDFHEIESPEKKAGLVSFGSVIKFICDKDTKVEFGNSANYLDRLLTLGQSLAVSENMKPLNENAEALRGQISNLCLAGSTALGPALALCVGFLSKTPGSEIVLCTDGQPNLGVGSLPRDPGFYDKIGEIAQEQQTTISVIGIQTDKEYELETVSKAAAITGGTINLLSPHELSHKMRELMQDVIIATGVEVTAILHPYLCFVSEKIEFNKKSIASCSLGNVHKSTELTFRFQKKEEFQNAEVSALPFQIQVRYTTKDGRRFLRILTEKRETTSDRNQMETNLNIPVVGAMAMKESAAKAKAGNVLGARLHLKSHHLMSVASATRDYDKGNEFLSFERNALELEGELMVPLAAAPSLRAANLHKVGQERRAARMKGKEGMRTRVIAKCKLTSSQHQEKFYKYEGN
;
A
#
# COMPACT_ATOMS: atom_id res chain seq x y z
N MET A 1 -21.56 23.32 4.46
CA MET A 1 -22.57 22.27 4.19
C MET A 1 -21.86 21.12 3.50
N GLY A 2 -21.95 19.90 4.04
CA GLY A 2 -21.21 18.74 3.52
C GLY A 2 -21.80 18.21 2.22
N PHE A 3 -20.95 17.91 1.24
CA PHE A 3 -21.35 17.25 0.00
C PHE A 3 -21.84 15.83 0.32
N LYS A 4 -23.05 15.50 -0.15
CA LYS A 4 -23.70 14.19 0.02
C LYS A 4 -23.66 13.45 -1.31
N THR A 5 -23.36 12.15 -1.26
CA THR A 5 -23.37 11.28 -2.45
C THR A 5 -24.58 10.36 -2.40
N ALA A 6 -25.28 10.21 -3.52
CA ALA A 6 -26.42 9.30 -3.64
C ALA A 6 -25.96 7.84 -3.51
N LEU A 7 -26.72 7.02 -2.78
CA LEU A 7 -26.44 5.59 -2.66
C LEU A 7 -27.11 4.80 -3.81
N PRO A 8 -26.50 3.70 -4.28
CA PRO A 8 -27.16 2.72 -5.14
C PRO A 8 -28.36 2.11 -4.39
N GLU A 9 -29.45 1.79 -5.11
CA GLU A 9 -30.72 1.32 -4.53
C GLU A 9 -30.55 0.18 -3.51
N LEU A 10 -29.78 -0.85 -3.84
CA LEU A 10 -29.51 -1.99 -2.94
C LEU A 10 -28.79 -1.59 -1.63
N GLN A 11 -27.89 -0.61 -1.68
CA GLN A 11 -27.24 -0.08 -0.48
C GLN A 11 -28.20 0.82 0.31
N ALA A 12 -28.99 1.64 -0.36
CA ALA A 12 -30.02 2.48 0.27
C ALA A 12 -31.08 1.64 0.99
N GLU A 13 -31.53 0.54 0.39
CA GLU A 13 -32.42 -0.46 1.01
C GLU A 13 -31.77 -1.12 2.23
N TRP A 14 -30.49 -1.49 2.14
CA TRP A 14 -29.75 -2.06 3.28
C TRP A 14 -29.64 -1.07 4.45
N PHE A 15 -29.42 0.23 4.18
CA PHE A 15 -29.47 1.27 5.20
C PHE A 15 -30.89 1.47 5.77
N ALA A 16 -31.90 1.42 4.89
CA ALA A 16 -33.31 1.51 5.28
C ALA A 16 -33.72 0.43 6.29
N LEU A 17 -33.23 -0.79 6.10
CA LEU A 17 -33.48 -1.95 6.96
C LEU A 17 -32.88 -1.85 8.38
N ARG A 18 -31.82 -1.05 8.59
CA ARG A 18 -31.13 -0.95 9.89
C ARG A 18 -31.28 0.38 10.61
N ARG A 19 -31.52 1.49 9.90
CA ARG A 19 -31.56 2.85 10.49
C ARG A 19 -32.58 3.80 9.83
N GLY A 20 -33.54 3.30 9.04
CA GLY A 20 -34.49 4.12 8.29
C GLY A 20 -33.93 4.61 6.95
N THR A 21 -34.80 5.15 6.08
CA THR A 21 -34.47 5.49 4.67
C THR A 21 -33.33 6.51 4.55
N VAL A 22 -32.13 6.05 4.19
CA VAL A 22 -30.97 6.93 3.94
C VAL A 22 -30.76 7.04 2.43
N ALA A 23 -31.24 8.14 1.83
CA ALA A 23 -31.08 8.41 0.39
C ALA A 23 -29.67 8.93 0.01
N SER A 24 -28.86 9.36 0.98
CA SER A 24 -27.51 9.86 0.74
C SER A 24 -26.64 9.78 2.00
N VAL A 25 -25.35 9.51 1.81
CA VAL A 25 -24.36 9.35 2.91
C VAL A 25 -23.35 10.48 2.83
N SER A 26 -22.99 11.07 3.98
CA SER A 26 -21.93 12.06 4.03
C SER A 26 -20.55 11.40 4.00
N ARG A 27 -19.52 12.11 3.53
CA ARG A 27 -18.13 11.61 3.51
C ARG A 27 -17.66 11.20 4.91
N LEU A 28 -18.01 12.00 5.93
CA LEU A 28 -17.70 11.68 7.31
C LEU A 28 -18.40 10.39 7.76
N ASP A 29 -19.64 10.14 7.35
CA ASP A 29 -20.33 8.89 7.68
C ASP A 29 -19.66 7.67 7.03
N CYS A 30 -19.15 7.81 5.80
CA CYS A 30 -18.33 6.76 5.17
C CYS A 30 -17.06 6.48 6.00
N ILE A 31 -16.34 7.52 6.44
CA ILE A 31 -15.15 7.36 7.30
C ILE A 31 -15.52 6.74 8.65
N LYS A 32 -16.56 7.24 9.32
CA LYS A 32 -17.05 6.69 10.60
C LYS A 32 -17.32 5.20 10.49
N GLN A 33 -18.02 4.78 9.44
CA GLN A 33 -18.33 3.37 9.21
C GLN A 33 -17.09 2.53 8.89
N ALA A 34 -16.13 3.07 8.14
CA ALA A 34 -14.85 2.41 7.88
C ALA A 34 -14.08 2.14 9.17
N VAL A 35 -13.90 3.17 10.00
CA VAL A 35 -13.15 3.08 11.26
C VAL A 35 -13.88 2.17 12.25
N GLN A 36 -15.22 2.25 12.34
CA GLN A 36 -16.01 1.35 13.19
C GLN A 36 -15.80 -0.12 12.82
N ARG A 37 -15.85 -0.46 11.52
CA ARG A 37 -15.60 -1.85 11.08
C ARG A 37 -14.19 -2.33 11.42
N GLN A 38 -13.20 -1.45 11.35
CA GLN A 38 -11.83 -1.80 11.70
C GLN A 38 -11.69 -2.11 13.20
N ILE A 39 -12.39 -1.37 14.05
CA ILE A 39 -12.49 -1.66 15.49
C ILE A 39 -13.19 -3.00 15.72
N ASP A 40 -14.36 -3.22 15.11
CA ASP A 40 -15.15 -4.44 15.28
C ASP A 40 -14.33 -5.70 14.95
N PHE A 41 -13.52 -5.65 13.89
CA PHE A 41 -12.69 -6.79 13.50
C PHE A 41 -11.50 -7.00 14.42
N HIS A 42 -10.79 -5.96 14.81
CA HIS A 42 -9.66 -6.12 15.72
C HIS A 42 -10.12 -6.49 17.13
N GLU A 43 -11.32 -6.11 17.56
CA GLU A 43 -11.90 -6.59 18.81
C GLU A 43 -12.12 -8.11 18.79
N ILE A 44 -12.45 -8.70 17.64
CA ILE A 44 -12.64 -10.14 17.48
C ILE A 44 -11.30 -10.87 17.29
N GLU A 45 -10.46 -10.40 16.36
CA GLU A 45 -9.24 -11.11 15.92
C GLU A 45 -8.01 -10.80 16.78
N SER A 46 -7.98 -9.65 17.46
CA SER A 46 -6.83 -9.19 18.25
C SER A 46 -7.29 -8.31 19.43
N PRO A 47 -8.11 -8.84 20.36
CA PRO A 47 -8.73 -8.07 21.45
C PRO A 47 -7.73 -7.32 22.34
N GLU A 48 -6.51 -7.84 22.45
CA GLU A 48 -5.39 -7.27 23.20
C GLU A 48 -4.71 -6.08 22.50
N LYS A 49 -5.03 -5.84 21.22
CA LYS A 49 -4.47 -4.73 20.45
C LYS A 49 -4.89 -3.41 21.09
N LYS A 50 -3.91 -2.57 21.42
CA LYS A 50 -4.14 -1.22 21.95
C LYS A 50 -4.57 -0.29 20.82
N ALA A 51 -5.65 0.46 21.04
CA ALA A 51 -6.19 1.38 20.04
C ALA A 51 -6.52 2.75 20.66
N GLY A 52 -6.43 3.77 19.83
CA GLY A 52 -6.67 5.17 20.18
C GLY A 52 -7.17 5.91 18.96
N LEU A 53 -7.92 6.97 19.20
CA LEU A 53 -8.56 7.78 18.18
C LEU A 53 -8.00 9.20 18.25
N VAL A 54 -7.62 9.74 17.11
CA VAL A 54 -7.25 11.15 16.98
C VAL A 54 -8.17 11.78 15.96
N SER A 55 -8.95 12.76 16.40
CA SER A 55 -9.75 13.57 15.49
C SER A 55 -9.03 14.88 15.24
N PHE A 56 -9.10 15.37 14.01
CA PHE A 56 -8.44 16.59 13.61
C PHE A 56 -9.37 17.45 12.77
N GLY A 57 -9.42 18.73 13.11
CA GLY A 57 -10.21 19.75 12.43
C GLY A 57 -9.49 21.10 12.51
N SER A 58 -10.17 22.11 13.03
CA SER A 58 -9.52 23.31 13.59
C SER A 58 -8.80 23.04 14.90
N VAL A 59 -9.22 21.99 15.61
CA VAL A 59 -8.66 21.51 16.88
C VAL A 59 -8.31 20.04 16.70
N ILE A 60 -7.19 19.63 17.29
CA ILE A 60 -6.77 18.22 17.33
C ILE A 60 -7.19 17.67 18.68
N LYS A 61 -7.95 16.59 18.70
CA LYS A 61 -8.38 15.90 19.91
C LYS A 61 -7.76 14.52 19.97
N PHE A 62 -7.00 14.28 21.04
CA PHE A 62 -6.35 13.00 21.31
C PHE A 62 -7.19 12.19 22.30
N ILE A 63 -7.63 11.00 21.88
CA ILE A 63 -8.59 10.16 22.61
C ILE A 63 -7.98 8.76 22.79
N CYS A 64 -7.47 8.47 23.99
CA CYS A 64 -6.95 7.14 24.34
C CYS A 64 -7.99 6.22 25.00
N ASP A 65 -9.08 6.78 25.51
CA ASP A 65 -10.09 6.09 26.31
C ASP A 65 -11.46 6.80 26.14
N LYS A 66 -12.37 6.69 27.11
CA LYS A 66 -13.68 7.36 27.14
C LYS A 66 -13.63 8.88 26.98
N ASP A 67 -12.61 9.55 27.52
CA ASP A 67 -12.53 11.01 27.54
C ASP A 67 -11.53 11.57 26.52
N THR A 68 -11.86 12.73 25.96
CA THR A 68 -10.88 13.54 25.23
C THR A 68 -9.83 14.01 26.23
N LYS A 69 -8.57 13.59 26.03
CA LYS A 69 -7.49 13.87 26.98
C LYS A 69 -6.82 15.20 26.70
N VAL A 70 -6.69 15.55 25.42
CA VAL A 70 -6.02 16.79 25.02
C VAL A 70 -6.68 17.40 23.81
N GLU A 71 -6.91 18.71 23.88
CA GLU A 71 -7.33 19.55 22.78
C GLU A 71 -6.23 20.55 22.43
N PHE A 72 -5.74 20.52 21.20
CA PHE A 72 -4.75 21.48 20.71
C PHE A 72 -5.38 22.44 19.69
N GLY A 73 -5.41 23.73 20.03
CA GLY A 73 -5.74 24.82 19.13
C GLY A 73 -4.48 25.53 18.62
N ASN A 74 -4.28 25.54 17.30
CA ASN A 74 -3.49 26.51 16.52
C ASN A 74 -2.17 27.07 17.11
N SER A 75 -1.21 26.26 17.58
CA SER A 75 0.09 26.81 18.07
C SER A 75 1.35 25.98 17.88
N ALA A 76 1.32 24.87 17.13
CA ALA A 76 2.53 24.12 16.84
C ALA A 76 2.78 24.06 15.33
N ASN A 77 3.42 25.12 14.82
CA ASN A 77 3.88 25.20 13.43
C ASN A 77 5.25 24.54 13.20
N TYR A 78 5.74 23.76 14.18
CA TYR A 78 7.05 23.13 14.09
C TYR A 78 6.92 21.64 14.37
N LEU A 79 7.45 20.84 13.45
CA LEU A 79 7.46 19.38 13.50
C LEU A 79 8.04 18.87 14.83
N ASP A 80 9.20 19.38 15.24
CA ASP A 80 9.89 18.90 16.45
C ASP A 80 9.06 19.09 17.71
N ARG A 81 8.38 20.25 17.85
CA ARG A 81 7.52 20.52 19.00
C ARG A 81 6.33 19.55 19.06
N LEU A 82 5.74 19.22 17.91
CA LEU A 82 4.64 18.27 17.82
C LEU A 82 5.09 16.86 18.18
N LEU A 83 6.28 16.46 17.71
CA LEU A 83 6.89 15.18 18.07
C LEU A 83 7.15 15.09 19.59
N THR A 84 7.76 16.13 20.18
CA THR A 84 8.02 16.19 21.63
C THR A 84 6.71 16.18 22.44
N LEU A 85 5.69 16.90 21.98
CA LEU A 85 4.37 16.85 22.61
C LEU A 85 3.80 15.44 22.57
N GLY A 86 3.82 14.78 21.41
CA GLY A 86 3.38 13.38 21.28
C GLY A 86 4.13 12.45 22.23
N GLN A 87 5.45 12.59 22.32
CA GLN A 87 6.29 11.83 23.25
C GLN A 87 5.91 12.06 24.71
N SER A 88 5.60 13.30 25.10
CA SER A 88 5.15 13.60 26.47
C SER A 88 3.80 12.96 26.79
N LEU A 89 2.88 12.95 25.82
CA LEU A 89 1.58 12.31 25.95
C LEU A 89 1.69 10.79 26.08
N ALA A 90 2.66 10.16 25.41
CA ALA A 90 2.90 8.72 25.56
C ALA A 90 3.38 8.32 26.96
N VAL A 91 3.87 9.28 27.76
CA VAL A 91 4.25 9.05 29.17
C VAL A 91 3.06 9.24 30.09
N SER A 92 2.21 10.24 29.84
CA SER A 92 1.08 10.56 30.71
C SER A 92 -0.17 9.71 30.44
N GLU A 93 -0.39 9.34 29.18
CA GLU A 93 -1.58 8.63 28.72
C GLU A 93 -1.22 7.21 28.25
N ASN A 94 -2.10 6.25 28.50
CA ASN A 94 -1.92 4.86 28.07
C ASN A 94 -3.09 4.42 27.20
N MET A 95 -2.80 3.90 26.01
CA MET A 95 -3.82 3.30 25.15
C MET A 95 -4.29 1.98 25.77
N LYS A 96 -5.61 1.84 25.94
CA LYS A 96 -6.21 0.61 26.44
C LYS A 96 -6.38 -0.42 25.32
N PRO A 97 -6.37 -1.73 25.64
CA PRO A 97 -6.71 -2.77 24.69
C PRO A 97 -8.16 -2.65 24.21
N LEU A 98 -8.45 -3.16 23.02
CA LEU A 98 -9.76 -3.05 22.39
C LEU A 98 -10.88 -3.73 23.19
N ASN A 99 -10.61 -4.85 23.84
CA ASN A 99 -11.59 -5.52 24.70
C ASN A 99 -12.12 -4.65 25.86
N GLU A 100 -11.36 -3.63 26.29
CA GLU A 100 -11.75 -2.70 27.36
C GLU A 100 -12.29 -1.36 26.83
N ASN A 101 -11.93 -0.98 25.61
CA ASN A 101 -12.11 0.39 25.09
C ASN A 101 -12.92 0.48 23.79
N ALA A 102 -13.27 -0.64 23.14
CA ALA A 102 -13.94 -0.62 21.84
C ALA A 102 -15.30 0.12 21.87
N GLU A 103 -16.10 -0.07 22.92
CA GLU A 103 -17.38 0.63 23.07
C GLU A 103 -17.20 2.14 23.21
N ALA A 104 -16.22 2.57 24.02
CA ALA A 104 -15.89 3.97 24.21
C ALA A 104 -15.43 4.63 22.90
N LEU A 105 -14.53 3.98 22.17
CA LEU A 105 -14.07 4.45 20.86
C LEU A 105 -15.24 4.53 19.85
N ARG A 106 -16.13 3.54 19.84
CA ARG A 106 -17.34 3.57 18.98
C ARG A 106 -18.23 4.76 19.29
N GLY A 107 -18.45 5.08 20.56
CA GLY A 107 -19.18 6.26 21.01
C GLY A 107 -18.54 7.57 20.54
N GLN A 108 -17.21 7.68 20.66
CA GLN A 108 -16.46 8.85 20.20
C GLN A 108 -16.54 9.01 18.67
N ILE A 109 -16.44 7.90 17.91
CA ILE A 109 -16.58 7.92 16.45
C ILE A 109 -17.98 8.39 16.03
N SER A 110 -19.05 7.93 16.70
CA SER A 110 -20.40 8.40 16.38
C SER A 110 -20.56 9.91 16.57
N ASN A 111 -19.86 10.49 17.55
CA ASN A 111 -19.92 11.90 17.90
C ASN A 111 -19.01 12.81 17.05
N LEU A 112 -18.20 12.26 16.13
CA LEU A 112 -17.38 13.09 15.25
C LEU A 112 -18.25 14.01 14.39
N CYS A 113 -17.86 15.27 14.29
CA CYS A 113 -18.57 16.28 13.51
C CYS A 113 -17.64 16.91 12.49
N LEU A 114 -18.23 17.46 11.43
CA LEU A 114 -17.48 18.20 10.42
C LEU A 114 -16.87 19.46 11.05
N ALA A 115 -15.60 19.71 10.77
CA ALA A 115 -14.90 20.94 11.11
C ALA A 115 -14.59 21.74 9.83
N GLY A 116 -14.33 23.04 9.97
CA GLY A 116 -14.03 23.93 8.83
C GLY A 116 -12.60 23.87 8.31
N SER A 117 -11.70 23.14 8.98
CA SER A 117 -10.27 23.08 8.67
C SER A 117 -9.73 21.67 8.83
N THR A 118 -8.55 21.40 8.26
CA THR A 118 -7.93 20.09 8.17
C THR A 118 -6.49 20.16 8.68
N ALA A 119 -6.31 20.11 10.01
CA ALA A 119 -4.99 20.07 10.67
C ALA A 119 -4.32 18.68 10.59
N LEU A 120 -4.19 18.14 9.39
CA LEU A 120 -3.71 16.77 9.17
C LEU A 120 -2.23 16.59 9.51
N GLY A 121 -1.35 17.49 9.04
CA GLY A 121 0.08 17.39 9.31
C GLY A 121 0.41 17.48 10.81
N PRO A 122 -0.16 18.46 11.55
CA PRO A 122 0.03 18.52 12.99
C PRO A 122 -0.46 17.28 13.75
N ALA A 123 -1.63 16.74 13.39
CA ALA A 123 -2.17 15.54 14.00
C ALA A 123 -1.29 14.32 13.73
N LEU A 124 -0.79 14.18 12.49
CA LEU A 124 0.12 13.10 12.10
C LEU A 124 1.44 13.16 12.88
N ALA A 125 2.04 14.34 13.00
CA ALA A 125 3.27 14.53 13.77
C ALA A 125 3.08 14.19 15.26
N LEU A 126 1.94 14.57 15.84
CA LEU A 126 1.60 14.22 17.22
C LEU A 126 1.52 12.69 17.40
N CYS A 127 0.83 11.99 16.49
CA CYS A 127 0.72 10.52 16.51
C CYS A 127 2.07 9.83 16.37
N VAL A 128 2.93 10.29 15.45
CA VAL A 128 4.28 9.74 15.27
C VAL A 128 5.11 9.95 16.55
N GLY A 129 5.05 11.14 17.14
CA GLY A 129 5.70 11.41 18.43
C GLY A 129 5.20 10.46 19.54
N PHE A 130 3.90 10.24 19.61
CA PHE A 130 3.28 9.35 20.60
C PHE A 130 3.72 7.90 20.45
N LEU A 131 3.87 7.41 19.22
CA LEU A 131 4.25 6.02 18.93
C LEU A 131 5.76 5.78 18.83
N SER A 132 6.57 6.81 19.05
CA SER A 132 8.04 6.76 18.88
C SER A 132 8.76 5.68 19.70
N LYS A 133 8.16 5.19 20.79
CA LYS A 133 8.71 4.13 21.66
C LYS A 133 7.97 2.80 21.54
N THR A 134 7.09 2.66 20.55
CA THR A 134 6.23 1.49 20.36
C THR A 134 6.43 0.94 18.94
N PRO A 135 7.55 0.25 18.66
CA PRO A 135 7.83 -0.32 17.35
C PRO A 135 6.73 -1.28 16.87
N GLY A 136 6.48 -1.31 15.57
CA GLY A 136 5.42 -2.13 14.97
C GLY A 136 4.01 -1.54 15.08
N SER A 137 3.90 -0.29 15.53
CA SER A 137 2.64 0.44 15.55
C SER A 137 2.19 0.86 14.15
N GLU A 138 0.89 1.08 13.99
CA GLU A 138 0.29 1.55 12.74
C GLU A 138 -0.58 2.78 13.00
N ILE A 139 -0.37 3.82 12.19
CA ILE A 139 -1.21 5.01 12.11
C ILE A 139 -2.09 4.88 10.86
N VAL A 140 -3.41 4.82 11.03
CA VAL A 140 -4.36 4.81 9.93
C VAL A 140 -4.97 6.19 9.78
N LEU A 141 -4.50 6.94 8.78
CA LEU A 141 -4.91 8.31 8.50
C LEU A 141 -6.12 8.33 7.58
N CYS A 142 -7.29 8.65 8.13
CA CYS A 142 -8.51 8.83 7.37
C CYS A 142 -8.74 10.32 7.03
N THR A 143 -8.85 10.66 5.76
CA THR A 143 -9.11 12.04 5.33
C THR A 143 -10.01 12.12 4.09
N ASP A 144 -10.81 13.17 4.00
CA ASP A 144 -11.69 13.45 2.86
C ASP A 144 -11.39 14.79 2.17
N GLY A 145 -10.28 15.46 2.56
CA GLY A 145 -9.96 16.81 2.12
C GLY A 145 -8.48 17.18 2.23
N GLN A 146 -8.10 18.28 1.59
CA GLN A 146 -6.72 18.75 1.57
C GLN A 146 -6.28 19.30 2.95
N PRO A 147 -5.07 18.97 3.42
CA PRO A 147 -4.45 19.62 4.58
C PRO A 147 -4.32 21.12 4.37
N ASN A 148 -4.89 21.93 5.28
CA ASN A 148 -4.92 23.39 5.12
C ASN A 148 -4.56 24.18 6.40
N LEU A 149 -4.20 23.48 7.49
CA LEU A 149 -3.85 24.10 8.76
C LEU A 149 -2.58 23.48 9.37
N GLY A 150 -1.59 24.32 9.71
CA GLY A 150 -0.34 23.95 10.36
C GLY A 150 0.77 23.41 9.43
N VAL A 151 1.74 22.68 9.99
CA VAL A 151 2.81 22.01 9.21
C VAL A 151 2.20 21.00 8.23
N GLY A 152 2.83 20.79 7.07
CA GLY A 152 2.26 19.93 6.04
C GLY A 152 0.99 20.47 5.38
N SER A 153 0.61 21.74 5.63
CA SER A 153 -0.46 22.40 4.86
C SER A 153 -0.07 22.46 3.39
N LEU A 154 -0.98 22.08 2.50
CA LEU A 154 -0.73 22.07 1.07
C LEU A 154 -1.37 23.30 0.39
N PRO A 155 -0.71 23.89 -0.62
CA PRO A 155 0.57 23.48 -1.24
C PRO A 155 1.83 24.03 -0.53
N ARG A 156 1.70 24.62 0.66
CA ARG A 156 2.77 25.39 1.32
C ARG A 156 3.98 24.55 1.76
N ASP A 157 3.75 23.33 2.27
CA ASP A 157 4.78 22.51 2.90
C ASP A 157 4.69 21.03 2.46
N PRO A 158 4.92 20.71 1.17
CA PRO A 158 4.80 19.35 0.65
C PRO A 158 5.93 18.42 1.15
N GLY A 159 7.10 18.97 1.49
CA GLY A 159 8.26 18.22 1.98
C GLY A 159 8.09 17.66 3.39
N PHE A 160 7.07 18.11 4.13
CA PHE A 160 6.70 17.56 5.43
C PHE A 160 6.45 16.05 5.38
N TYR A 161 5.77 15.56 4.33
CA TYR A 161 5.36 14.16 4.23
C TYR A 161 6.51 13.20 3.94
N ASP A 162 7.57 13.69 3.29
CA ASP A 162 8.81 12.94 3.13
C ASP A 162 9.50 12.78 4.50
N LYS A 163 9.71 13.91 5.20
CA LYS A 163 10.36 13.93 6.53
C LYS A 163 9.63 13.11 7.58
N ILE A 164 8.31 13.26 7.71
CA ILE A 164 7.54 12.51 8.71
C ILE A 164 7.51 11.01 8.40
N GLY A 165 7.55 10.65 7.11
CA GLY A 165 7.65 9.26 6.66
C GLY A 165 8.99 8.63 7.06
N GLU A 166 10.10 9.35 6.87
CA GLU A 166 11.44 8.91 7.28
C GLU A 166 11.51 8.70 8.80
N ILE A 167 11.05 9.68 9.59
CA ILE A 167 11.03 9.59 11.05
C ILE A 167 10.17 8.39 11.52
N ALA A 168 9.00 8.19 10.92
CA ALA A 168 8.13 7.07 11.26
C ALA A 168 8.77 5.71 10.86
N GLN A 169 9.46 5.64 9.72
CA GLN A 169 10.17 4.44 9.30
C GLN A 169 11.31 4.08 10.27
N GLU A 170 12.11 5.05 10.70
CA GLU A 170 13.16 4.87 11.71
C GLU A 170 12.60 4.36 13.04
N GLN A 171 11.43 4.88 13.43
CA GLN A 171 10.69 4.44 14.62
C GLN A 171 9.91 3.14 14.42
N GLN A 172 9.99 2.51 13.23
CA GLN A 172 9.25 1.30 12.86
C GLN A 172 7.73 1.44 13.02
N THR A 173 7.20 2.63 12.72
CA THR A 173 5.76 2.94 12.70
C THR A 173 5.27 3.03 11.27
N THR A 174 4.22 2.27 10.95
CA THR A 174 3.58 2.29 9.63
C THR A 174 2.58 3.44 9.53
N ILE A 175 2.56 4.17 8.43
CA ILE A 175 1.50 5.15 8.12
C ILE A 175 0.67 4.61 6.95
N SER A 176 -0.60 4.30 7.18
CA SER A 176 -1.57 3.91 6.14
C SER A 176 -2.54 5.07 5.91
N VAL A 177 -2.88 5.36 4.66
CA VAL A 177 -3.78 6.46 4.27
C VAL A 177 -5.06 5.90 3.69
N ILE A 178 -6.18 6.40 4.19
CA ILE A 178 -7.53 6.11 3.71
C ILE A 178 -8.16 7.42 3.27
N GLY A 179 -8.25 7.62 1.96
CA GLY A 179 -8.84 8.79 1.32
C GLY A 179 -10.25 8.50 0.81
N ILE A 180 -11.15 9.49 0.80
CA ILE A 180 -12.38 9.42 0.00
C ILE A 180 -12.14 10.04 -1.38
N GLN A 181 -12.46 9.29 -2.42
CA GLN A 181 -12.41 9.79 -3.80
C GLN A 181 -13.49 10.87 -4.00
N THR A 182 -13.10 12.02 -4.53
CA THR A 182 -14.03 13.09 -4.89
C THR A 182 -13.67 13.71 -6.23
N ASP A 183 -14.61 14.48 -6.79
CA ASP A 183 -14.44 15.17 -8.06
C ASP A 183 -13.40 16.31 -8.03
N LYS A 184 -12.93 16.68 -6.82
CA LYS A 184 -11.82 17.63 -6.66
C LYS A 184 -10.51 16.86 -6.61
N GLU A 185 -9.57 17.31 -7.43
CA GLU A 185 -8.20 16.82 -7.54
C GLU A 185 -7.49 16.99 -6.18
N TYR A 186 -7.52 15.95 -5.35
CA TYR A 186 -6.82 16.00 -4.06
C TYR A 186 -5.35 15.68 -4.25
N GLU A 187 -4.48 16.52 -3.68
CA GLU A 187 -3.05 16.26 -3.49
C GLU A 187 -2.79 15.17 -2.43
N LEU A 188 -3.63 14.11 -2.39
CA LEU A 188 -3.36 12.89 -1.64
C LEU A 188 -2.07 12.23 -2.11
N GLU A 189 -1.60 12.52 -3.32
CA GLU A 189 -0.28 12.08 -3.79
C GLU A 189 0.84 12.52 -2.83
N THR A 190 0.83 13.78 -2.38
CA THR A 190 1.85 14.30 -1.47
C THR A 190 1.76 13.63 -0.10
N VAL A 191 0.53 13.45 0.41
CA VAL A 191 0.30 12.73 1.68
C VAL A 191 0.70 11.26 1.59
N SER A 192 0.50 10.64 0.42
CA SER A 192 0.79 9.23 0.13
C SER A 192 2.27 8.89 0.21
N LYS A 193 3.16 9.86 0.07
CA LYS A 193 4.61 9.63 0.20
C LYS A 193 4.98 9.07 1.57
N ALA A 194 4.36 9.59 2.64
CA ALA A 194 4.59 9.10 4.00
C ALA A 194 4.21 7.61 4.14
N ALA A 195 3.11 7.19 3.50
CA ALA A 195 2.71 5.79 3.47
C ALA A 195 3.68 4.92 2.67
N ALA A 196 4.14 5.40 1.51
CA ALA A 196 5.10 4.68 0.69
C ALA A 196 6.45 4.46 1.41
N ILE A 197 6.95 5.48 2.13
CA ILE A 197 8.22 5.40 2.88
C ILE A 197 8.11 4.39 4.03
N THR A 198 7.00 4.40 4.77
CA THR A 198 6.82 3.55 5.95
C THR A 198 6.39 2.11 5.65
N GLY A 199 6.17 1.78 4.37
CA GLY A 199 5.65 0.47 3.94
C GLY A 199 4.14 0.31 4.14
N GLY A 200 3.43 1.40 4.42
CA GLY A 200 1.99 1.43 4.59
C GLY A 200 1.21 1.50 3.27
N THR A 201 -0.12 1.54 3.38
CA THR A 201 -1.01 1.40 2.23
C THR A 201 -1.85 2.63 1.97
N ILE A 202 -2.14 2.90 0.70
CA ILE A 202 -3.00 4.00 0.29
C ILE A 202 -4.27 3.44 -0.32
N ASN A 203 -5.41 3.82 0.24
CA ASN A 203 -6.71 3.33 -0.20
C ASN A 203 -7.63 4.52 -0.44
N LEU A 204 -7.89 4.77 -1.73
CA LEU A 204 -8.94 5.68 -2.16
C LEU A 204 -10.25 4.91 -2.23
N LEU A 205 -11.20 5.36 -1.41
CA LEU A 205 -12.51 4.75 -1.28
C LEU A 205 -13.51 5.56 -2.08
N SER A 206 -14.17 4.89 -3.01
CA SER A 206 -15.47 5.35 -3.45
C SER A 206 -16.49 5.01 -2.35
N PRO A 207 -17.54 5.84 -2.14
CA PRO A 207 -18.63 5.53 -1.22
C PRO A 207 -19.26 4.14 -1.47
N HIS A 208 -19.18 3.66 -2.71
CA HIS A 208 -19.75 2.40 -3.17
C HIS A 208 -18.91 1.15 -2.83
N GLU A 209 -17.57 1.28 -2.70
CA GLU A 209 -16.64 0.15 -2.47
C GLU A 209 -16.15 0.02 -1.02
N LEU A 210 -16.62 0.89 -0.13
CA LEU A 210 -16.21 1.01 1.27
C LEU A 210 -16.11 -0.34 1.99
N SER A 211 -17.18 -1.14 1.95
CA SER A 211 -17.25 -2.42 2.66
C SER A 211 -16.26 -3.48 2.15
N HIS A 212 -15.92 -3.44 0.85
CA HIS A 212 -15.00 -4.40 0.24
C HIS A 212 -13.55 -4.02 0.50
N LYS A 213 -13.18 -2.76 0.24
CA LYS A 213 -11.81 -2.25 0.43
C LYS A 213 -11.39 -2.29 1.90
N MET A 214 -12.31 -2.07 2.83
CA MET A 214 -12.04 -2.21 4.26
C MET A 214 -11.67 -3.64 4.64
N ARG A 215 -12.40 -4.65 4.15
CA ARG A 215 -12.08 -6.06 4.41
C ARG A 215 -10.66 -6.42 3.93
N GLU A 216 -10.26 -5.92 2.77
CA GLU A 216 -8.89 -6.13 2.24
C GLU A 216 -7.83 -5.51 3.18
N LEU A 217 -8.08 -4.31 3.71
CA LEU A 217 -7.16 -3.65 4.65
C LEU A 217 -7.01 -4.39 5.97
N MET A 218 -8.12 -4.89 6.49
CA MET A 218 -8.17 -5.55 7.79
C MET A 218 -7.40 -6.88 7.79
N GLN A 219 -7.26 -7.53 6.64
CA GLN A 219 -6.62 -8.83 6.50
C GLN A 219 -5.10 -8.76 6.27
N ASP A 220 -4.55 -7.59 5.95
CA ASP A 220 -3.12 -7.47 5.66
C ASP A 220 -2.32 -7.09 6.90
N VAL A 221 -1.99 -8.10 7.69
CA VAL A 221 -1.31 -7.94 8.98
C VAL A 221 0.20 -7.72 8.78
N ILE A 222 0.79 -6.80 9.55
CA ILE A 222 2.25 -6.65 9.67
C ILE A 222 2.82 -7.95 10.25
N ILE A 223 3.74 -8.58 9.52
CA ILE A 223 4.40 -9.84 9.94
C ILE A 223 5.78 -9.62 10.55
N ALA A 224 6.44 -8.52 10.18
CA ALA A 224 7.78 -8.19 10.64
C ALA A 224 8.03 -6.68 10.59
N THR A 225 8.93 -6.20 11.45
CA THR A 225 9.32 -4.79 11.55
C THR A 225 10.82 -4.61 11.32
N GLY A 226 11.23 -3.39 10.98
CA GLY A 226 12.63 -3.05 10.73
C GLY A 226 13.28 -3.93 9.65
N VAL A 227 12.55 -4.19 8.56
CA VAL A 227 12.98 -5.11 7.52
C VAL A 227 13.98 -4.44 6.59
N GLU A 228 15.14 -5.05 6.46
CA GLU A 228 16.19 -4.70 5.50
C GLU A 228 16.39 -5.86 4.53
N VAL A 229 16.37 -5.56 3.23
CA VAL A 229 16.61 -6.56 2.18
C VAL A 229 17.91 -6.22 1.46
N THR A 230 18.82 -7.18 1.37
CA THR A 230 20.02 -7.10 0.53
C THR A 230 19.95 -8.15 -0.56
N ALA A 231 19.90 -7.70 -1.81
CA ALA A 231 19.92 -8.53 -3.00
C ALA A 231 21.34 -8.54 -3.60
N ILE A 232 21.85 -9.74 -3.87
CA ILE A 232 23.21 -9.99 -4.35
C ILE A 232 23.12 -10.78 -5.65
N LEU A 233 23.73 -10.23 -6.70
CA LEU A 233 23.84 -10.84 -8.01
C LEU A 233 25.29 -11.30 -8.25
N HIS A 234 25.45 -12.26 -9.15
CA HIS A 234 26.76 -12.59 -9.69
C HIS A 234 27.46 -11.34 -10.30
N PRO A 235 28.80 -11.22 -10.23
CA PRO A 235 29.53 -10.07 -10.76
C PRO A 235 29.28 -9.72 -12.24
N TYR A 236 28.75 -10.67 -13.02
CA TYR A 236 28.43 -10.47 -14.45
C TYR A 236 27.11 -9.71 -14.65
N LEU A 237 26.31 -9.61 -13.60
CA LEU A 237 25.04 -8.92 -13.59
C LEU A 237 25.15 -7.62 -12.78
N CYS A 238 24.29 -6.69 -13.10
CA CYS A 238 24.08 -5.49 -12.31
C CYS A 238 22.60 -5.17 -12.23
N PHE A 239 22.18 -4.54 -11.13
CA PHE A 239 20.84 -4.01 -11.01
C PHE A 239 20.64 -2.83 -11.95
N VAL A 240 19.42 -2.69 -12.45
CA VAL A 240 19.00 -1.52 -13.20
C VAL A 240 17.88 -0.85 -12.44
N SER A 241 18.15 0.36 -11.97
CA SER A 241 17.20 1.10 -11.13
C SER A 241 17.32 2.60 -11.39
N GLU A 242 16.22 3.32 -11.17
CA GLU A 242 16.21 4.78 -11.07
C GLU A 242 16.91 5.26 -9.78
N LYS A 243 17.00 4.39 -8.75
CA LYS A 243 17.76 4.69 -7.53
C LYS A 243 19.26 4.57 -7.79
N ILE A 244 19.95 5.70 -7.72
CA ILE A 244 21.39 5.82 -8.00
C ILE A 244 22.23 4.92 -7.07
N GLU A 245 21.78 4.72 -5.83
CA GLU A 245 22.52 4.01 -4.78
C GLU A 245 22.98 2.60 -5.17
N PHE A 246 22.19 1.90 -5.98
CA PHE A 246 22.49 0.53 -6.41
C PHE A 246 22.35 0.29 -7.92
N ASN A 247 22.09 1.31 -8.71
CA ASN A 247 22.12 1.19 -10.17
C ASN A 247 23.53 0.80 -10.65
N LYS A 248 23.61 -0.13 -11.60
CA LYS A 248 24.86 -0.71 -12.13
C LYS A 248 25.76 -1.42 -11.11
N LYS A 249 25.28 -1.66 -9.88
CA LYS A 249 25.98 -2.48 -8.87
C LYS A 249 25.46 -3.91 -8.88
N SER A 250 26.27 -4.85 -8.39
CA SER A 250 25.87 -6.26 -8.22
C SER A 250 25.25 -6.53 -6.84
N ILE A 251 25.22 -5.54 -5.95
CA ILE A 251 24.62 -5.60 -4.62
C ILE A 251 23.68 -4.41 -4.47
N ALA A 252 22.46 -4.66 -4.00
CA ALA A 252 21.46 -3.64 -3.70
C ALA A 252 20.90 -3.87 -2.30
N SER A 253 20.84 -2.83 -1.49
CA SER A 253 20.24 -2.88 -0.14
C SER A 253 19.09 -1.87 -0.07
N CYS A 254 17.97 -2.26 0.53
CA CYS A 254 16.83 -1.39 0.77
C CYS A 254 16.19 -1.64 2.13
N SER A 255 15.86 -0.57 2.83
CA SER A 255 15.00 -0.60 4.03
C SER A 255 13.54 -0.55 3.60
N LEU A 256 12.73 -1.47 4.13
CA LEU A 256 11.29 -1.56 3.89
C LEU A 256 10.47 -1.12 5.11
N GLY A 257 11.11 -0.96 6.28
CA GLY A 257 10.39 -0.68 7.53
C GLY A 257 9.52 -1.87 7.95
N ASN A 258 8.21 -1.66 8.02
CA ASN A 258 7.28 -2.72 8.38
C ASN A 258 6.79 -3.45 7.14
N VAL A 259 6.75 -4.78 7.23
CA VAL A 259 6.40 -5.66 6.13
C VAL A 259 5.11 -6.40 6.47
N HIS A 260 4.18 -6.37 5.53
CA HIS A 260 2.93 -7.09 5.59
C HIS A 260 3.04 -8.44 4.87
N LYS A 261 2.09 -9.35 5.11
CA LYS A 261 2.07 -10.65 4.41
C LYS A 261 1.99 -10.49 2.89
N SER A 262 1.34 -9.43 2.42
CA SER A 262 1.20 -9.15 0.99
C SER A 262 2.35 -8.35 0.37
N THR A 263 3.36 -7.94 1.15
CA THR A 263 4.47 -7.12 0.63
C THR A 263 5.29 -7.90 -0.39
N GLU A 264 5.42 -7.35 -1.59
CA GLU A 264 6.24 -7.90 -2.66
C GLU A 264 7.33 -6.91 -3.09
N LEU A 265 8.51 -7.44 -3.40
CA LEU A 265 9.64 -6.67 -3.90
C LEU A 265 10.17 -7.29 -5.19
N THR A 266 10.40 -6.44 -6.19
CA THR A 266 10.92 -6.83 -7.51
C THR A 266 12.22 -6.07 -7.79
N PHE A 267 13.20 -6.78 -8.32
CA PHE A 267 14.47 -6.22 -8.76
C PHE A 267 14.63 -6.46 -10.26
N ARG A 268 15.03 -5.42 -10.99
CA ARG A 268 15.46 -5.56 -12.38
C ARG A 268 16.98 -5.62 -12.44
N PHE A 269 17.49 -6.49 -13.29
CA PHE A 269 18.91 -6.65 -13.53
C PHE A 269 19.20 -6.84 -15.01
N GLN A 270 20.46 -6.65 -15.39
CA GLN A 270 20.96 -6.89 -16.73
C GLN A 270 22.39 -7.41 -16.67
N LYS A 271 22.87 -7.97 -17.79
CA LYS A 271 24.28 -8.31 -17.96
C LYS A 271 25.11 -7.02 -18.06
N LYS A 272 26.28 -7.00 -17.41
CA LYS A 272 27.24 -5.89 -17.57
C LYS A 272 27.84 -5.95 -18.97
N GLU A 273 28.11 -4.79 -19.54
CA GLU A 273 28.67 -4.63 -20.90
C GLU A 273 30.00 -5.38 -21.06
N GLU A 274 30.86 -5.30 -20.04
CA GLU A 274 32.17 -6.00 -19.97
C GLU A 274 32.07 -7.52 -20.15
N PHE A 275 30.93 -8.11 -19.77
CA PHE A 275 30.71 -9.55 -19.81
C PHE A 275 29.70 -9.97 -20.87
N GLN A 276 29.36 -9.11 -21.84
CA GLN A 276 28.28 -9.38 -22.80
C GLN A 276 28.48 -10.70 -23.55
N ASN A 277 29.73 -11.06 -23.86
CA ASN A 277 30.10 -12.29 -24.57
C ASN A 277 30.51 -13.46 -23.65
N ALA A 278 30.49 -13.28 -22.32
CA ALA A 278 30.87 -14.36 -21.40
C ALA A 278 29.79 -15.45 -21.38
N GLU A 279 30.18 -16.70 -21.66
CA GLU A 279 29.31 -17.86 -21.52
C GLU A 279 29.42 -18.40 -20.09
N VAL A 280 28.29 -18.43 -19.39
CA VAL A 280 28.20 -18.97 -18.03
C VAL A 280 27.03 -19.90 -17.99
N SER A 281 27.23 -21.17 -17.66
CA SER A 281 26.15 -22.17 -17.66
C SER A 281 25.02 -21.84 -16.67
N ALA A 282 25.35 -21.20 -15.53
CA ALA A 282 24.36 -20.82 -14.54
C ALA A 282 24.83 -19.69 -13.62
N LEU A 283 23.89 -18.88 -13.16
CA LEU A 283 24.12 -17.70 -12.32
C LEU A 283 23.41 -17.85 -10.97
N PRO A 284 24.12 -17.65 -9.85
CA PRO A 284 23.51 -17.59 -8.53
C PRO A 284 22.89 -16.21 -8.26
N PHE A 285 21.82 -16.23 -7.49
CA PHE A 285 21.10 -15.08 -6.94
C PHE A 285 20.93 -15.31 -5.45
N GLN A 286 21.18 -14.29 -4.63
CA GLN A 286 20.97 -14.39 -3.20
C GLN A 286 20.20 -13.17 -2.69
N ILE A 287 19.19 -13.43 -1.87
CA ILE A 287 18.42 -12.43 -1.13
C ILE A 287 18.64 -12.67 0.36
N GLN A 288 19.06 -11.64 1.06
CA GLN A 288 19.20 -11.63 2.52
C GLN A 288 18.14 -10.69 3.10
N VAL A 289 17.29 -11.21 3.97
CA VAL A 289 16.23 -10.44 4.65
C VAL A 289 16.53 -10.43 6.14
N ARG A 290 16.90 -9.26 6.66
CA ARG A 290 17.03 -9.01 8.09
C ARG A 290 15.73 -8.41 8.58
N TYR A 291 15.17 -8.93 9.68
CA TYR A 291 13.89 -8.46 10.19
C TYR A 291 13.73 -8.74 11.68
N THR A 292 12.78 -8.03 12.29
CA THR A 292 12.35 -8.24 13.68
C THR A 292 10.94 -8.82 13.70
N THR A 293 10.72 -9.92 14.41
CA THR A 293 9.39 -10.50 14.61
C THR A 293 8.61 -9.73 15.67
N LYS A 294 7.28 -9.96 15.75
CA LYS A 294 6.39 -9.26 16.71
C LYS A 294 6.80 -9.41 18.18
N ASP A 295 7.51 -10.48 18.52
CA ASP A 295 8.04 -10.75 19.86
C ASP A 295 9.43 -10.14 20.10
N GLY A 296 9.92 -9.28 19.20
CA GLY A 296 11.17 -8.53 19.34
C GLY A 296 12.44 -9.32 18.94
N ARG A 297 12.32 -10.58 18.53
CA ARG A 297 13.48 -11.37 18.07
C ARG A 297 13.94 -10.90 16.69
N ARG A 298 15.26 -10.84 16.49
CA ARG A 298 15.88 -10.46 15.21
C ARG A 298 16.32 -11.71 14.45
N PHE A 299 16.00 -11.75 13.16
CA PHE A 299 16.33 -12.87 12.27
C PHE A 299 17.04 -12.38 11.02
N LEU A 300 17.83 -13.28 10.44
CA LEU A 300 18.39 -13.17 9.09
C LEU A 300 17.94 -14.38 8.28
N ARG A 301 17.12 -14.15 7.25
CA ARG A 301 16.72 -15.18 6.29
C ARG A 301 17.53 -15.03 5.02
N ILE A 302 18.18 -16.11 4.59
CA ILE A 302 18.96 -16.14 3.34
C ILE A 302 18.25 -17.06 2.35
N LEU A 303 17.91 -16.53 1.19
CA LEU A 303 17.35 -17.25 0.07
C LEU A 303 18.40 -17.26 -1.04
N THR A 304 18.86 -18.45 -1.44
CA THR A 304 19.81 -18.59 -2.54
C THR A 304 19.19 -19.44 -3.63
N GLU A 305 19.23 -18.96 -4.86
CA GLU A 305 18.72 -19.69 -6.02
C GLU A 305 19.74 -19.61 -7.17
N LYS A 306 19.88 -20.71 -7.92
CA LYS A 306 20.72 -20.78 -9.11
C LYS A 306 19.81 -20.89 -10.33
N ARG A 307 20.06 -20.05 -11.36
CA ARG A 307 19.33 -20.10 -12.64
C ARG A 307 20.28 -20.46 -13.77
N GLU A 308 19.88 -21.38 -14.61
CA GLU A 308 20.59 -21.73 -15.84
C GLU A 308 20.50 -20.58 -16.85
N THR A 309 21.50 -20.47 -17.72
CA THR A 309 21.47 -19.50 -18.83
C THR A 309 21.17 -20.22 -20.14
N THR A 310 20.66 -19.47 -21.12
CA THR A 310 20.44 -19.97 -22.46
C THR A 310 20.70 -18.86 -23.47
N SER A 311 21.24 -19.23 -24.63
CA SER A 311 21.33 -18.38 -25.82
C SER A 311 20.15 -18.61 -26.76
N ASP A 312 19.34 -19.64 -26.52
CA ASP A 312 18.15 -19.96 -27.32
C ASP A 312 16.96 -19.13 -26.86
N ARG A 313 16.52 -18.24 -27.75
CA ARG A 313 15.34 -17.41 -27.55
C ARG A 313 14.08 -18.23 -27.30
N ASN A 314 13.91 -19.37 -27.97
CA ASN A 314 12.71 -20.20 -27.80
C ASN A 314 12.65 -20.79 -26.39
N GLN A 315 13.77 -21.29 -25.87
CA GLN A 315 13.86 -21.77 -24.49
C GLN A 315 13.59 -20.64 -23.48
N MET A 316 14.11 -19.44 -23.72
CA MET A 316 13.86 -18.27 -22.86
C MET A 316 12.37 -17.90 -22.83
N GLU A 317 11.72 -17.78 -24.00
CA GLU A 317 10.29 -17.47 -24.11
C GLU A 317 9.42 -18.57 -23.46
N THR A 318 9.78 -19.84 -23.64
CA THR A 318 9.05 -20.97 -23.04
C THR A 318 9.22 -21.06 -21.53
N ASN A 319 10.31 -20.53 -20.95
CA ASN A 319 10.53 -20.53 -19.49
C ASN A 319 10.17 -19.21 -18.80
N LEU A 320 9.64 -18.23 -19.55
CA LEU A 320 9.24 -16.94 -19.00
C LEU A 320 8.20 -17.08 -17.89
N ASN A 321 8.44 -16.43 -16.75
CA ASN A 321 7.47 -16.29 -15.68
C ASN A 321 6.64 -15.02 -15.92
N ILE A 322 5.45 -15.18 -16.52
CA ILE A 322 4.57 -14.08 -16.91
C ILE A 322 4.16 -13.24 -15.69
N PRO A 323 3.82 -13.80 -14.52
CA PRO A 323 3.50 -13.02 -13.34
C PRO A 323 4.61 -12.04 -12.95
N VAL A 324 5.87 -12.50 -12.86
CA VAL A 324 7.00 -11.67 -12.44
C VAL A 324 7.28 -10.57 -13.46
N VAL A 325 7.26 -10.91 -14.75
CA VAL A 325 7.48 -9.96 -15.85
C VAL A 325 6.37 -8.92 -15.88
N GLY A 326 5.12 -9.34 -15.78
CA GLY A 326 3.97 -8.45 -15.74
C GLY A 326 4.03 -7.49 -14.56
N ALA A 327 4.35 -7.97 -13.36
CA ALA A 327 4.48 -7.12 -12.17
C ALA A 327 5.55 -6.03 -12.34
N MET A 328 6.71 -6.40 -12.90
CA MET A 328 7.80 -5.45 -13.16
C MET A 328 7.39 -4.44 -14.24
N ALA A 329 6.82 -4.90 -15.35
CA ALA A 329 6.38 -4.05 -16.46
C ALA A 329 5.35 -3.01 -16.02
N MET A 330 4.38 -3.41 -15.19
CA MET A 330 3.37 -2.50 -14.63
C MET A 330 4.02 -1.44 -13.74
N LYS A 331 4.90 -1.86 -12.81
CA LYS A 331 5.57 -0.97 -11.86
C LYS A 331 6.47 0.06 -12.56
N GLU A 332 7.28 -0.34 -13.54
CA GLU A 332 8.14 0.58 -14.28
C GLU A 332 7.34 1.48 -15.22
N SER A 333 6.27 0.98 -15.83
CA SER A 333 5.39 1.82 -16.65
C SER A 333 4.73 2.90 -15.80
N ALA A 334 4.27 2.54 -14.59
CA ALA A 334 3.70 3.50 -13.65
C ALA A 334 4.74 4.55 -13.19
N ALA A 335 5.97 4.13 -12.88
CA ALA A 335 7.05 5.04 -12.52
C ALA A 335 7.40 6.02 -13.65
N LYS A 336 7.56 5.53 -14.88
CA LYS A 336 7.81 6.35 -16.07
C LYS A 336 6.69 7.36 -16.33
N ALA A 337 5.44 6.94 -16.16
CA ALA A 337 4.30 7.81 -16.30
C ALA A 337 4.27 8.90 -15.23
N LYS A 338 4.60 8.55 -13.98
CA LYS A 338 4.74 9.51 -12.87
C LYS A 338 5.85 10.53 -13.12
N ALA A 339 6.95 10.12 -13.76
CA ALA A 339 8.02 11.01 -14.21
C ALA A 339 7.65 11.86 -15.45
N GLY A 340 6.41 11.79 -15.93
CA GLY A 340 5.92 12.55 -17.10
C GLY A 340 6.18 11.87 -18.45
N ASN A 341 6.90 10.74 -18.49
CA ASN A 341 7.20 10.01 -19.72
C ASN A 341 6.09 8.99 -20.06
N VAL A 342 4.92 9.51 -20.43
CA VAL A 342 3.74 8.70 -20.78
C VAL A 342 3.99 7.81 -21.99
N LEU A 343 4.63 8.35 -23.04
CA LEU A 343 4.93 7.57 -24.24
C LEU A 343 5.89 6.41 -23.92
N GLY A 344 6.94 6.66 -23.14
CA GLY A 344 7.88 5.64 -22.70
C GLY A 344 7.25 4.59 -21.80
N ALA A 345 6.30 4.97 -20.94
CA ALA A 345 5.51 4.03 -20.13
C ALA A 345 4.70 3.07 -21.04
N ARG A 346 3.98 3.61 -22.02
CA ARG A 346 3.17 2.80 -22.95
C ARG A 346 4.01 1.86 -23.81
N LEU A 347 5.11 2.36 -24.37
CA LEU A 347 6.04 1.54 -25.16
C LEU A 347 6.63 0.41 -24.33
N HIS A 348 7.01 0.70 -23.07
CA HIS A 348 7.56 -0.30 -22.16
C HIS A 348 6.50 -1.38 -21.82
N LEU A 349 5.28 -0.98 -21.49
CA LEU A 349 4.18 -1.91 -21.21
C LEU A 349 3.88 -2.80 -22.42
N LYS A 350 3.76 -2.21 -23.61
CA LYS A 350 3.49 -2.94 -24.86
C LYS A 350 4.59 -3.93 -25.22
N SER A 351 5.87 -3.58 -25.00
CA SER A 351 6.98 -4.49 -25.25
C SER A 351 6.89 -5.76 -24.38
N HIS A 352 6.55 -5.61 -23.10
CA HIS A 352 6.42 -6.75 -22.17
C HIS A 352 5.13 -7.55 -22.41
N HIS A 353 4.05 -6.89 -22.85
CA HIS A 353 2.86 -7.55 -23.35
C HIS A 353 3.18 -8.49 -24.51
N LEU A 354 3.84 -8.01 -25.57
CA LEU A 354 4.23 -8.83 -26.73
C LEU A 354 5.14 -10.01 -26.35
N MET A 355 6.11 -9.78 -25.46
CA MET A 355 6.97 -10.85 -24.93
C MET A 355 6.17 -11.94 -24.20
N SER A 356 5.13 -11.53 -23.45
CA SER A 356 4.30 -12.45 -22.67
C SER A 356 3.33 -13.24 -23.55
N VAL A 357 2.80 -12.63 -24.62
CA VAL A 357 1.97 -13.31 -25.64
C VAL A 357 2.73 -14.49 -26.26
N ALA A 358 4.01 -14.29 -26.62
CA ALA A 358 4.83 -15.34 -27.21
C ALA A 358 5.01 -16.56 -26.28
N SER A 359 5.03 -16.34 -24.97
CA SER A 359 5.09 -17.41 -23.96
C SER A 359 3.72 -18.06 -23.73
N ALA A 360 2.65 -17.26 -23.69
CA ALA A 360 1.29 -17.69 -23.36
C ALA A 360 0.68 -18.62 -24.42
N THR A 361 1.03 -18.44 -25.70
CA THR A 361 0.52 -19.29 -26.79
C THR A 361 1.09 -20.71 -26.79
N ARG A 362 2.10 -20.99 -25.97
CA ARG A 362 2.80 -22.28 -25.91
C ARG A 362 2.36 -23.18 -24.75
N ASP A 363 1.64 -22.65 -23.77
CA ASP A 363 1.23 -23.38 -22.55
C ASP A 363 -0.12 -22.84 -22.05
N TYR A 364 -1.09 -23.73 -21.83
CA TYR A 364 -2.45 -23.37 -21.37
C TYR A 364 -2.44 -22.67 -20.00
N ASP A 365 -1.59 -23.09 -19.06
CA ASP A 365 -1.53 -22.50 -17.73
C ASP A 365 -1.01 -21.06 -17.81
N LYS A 366 -0.04 -20.82 -18.69
CA LYS A 366 0.49 -19.48 -18.99
C LYS A 366 -0.54 -18.59 -19.68
N GLY A 367 -1.45 -19.17 -20.46
CA GLY A 367 -2.59 -18.46 -21.04
C GLY A 367 -3.44 -17.77 -19.96
N ASN A 368 -3.74 -18.44 -18.85
CA ASN A 368 -4.51 -17.85 -17.75
C ASN A 368 -3.73 -16.74 -17.02
N GLU A 369 -2.44 -16.95 -16.78
CA GLU A 369 -1.56 -15.94 -16.18
C GLU A 369 -1.46 -14.69 -17.05
N PHE A 370 -1.37 -14.90 -18.37
CA PHE A 370 -1.35 -13.83 -19.36
C PHE A 370 -2.65 -13.02 -19.36
N LEU A 371 -3.82 -13.67 -19.32
CA LEU A 371 -5.10 -12.95 -19.25
C LEU A 371 -5.20 -12.04 -18.01
N SER A 372 -4.64 -12.49 -16.87
CA SER A 372 -4.57 -11.66 -15.66
C SER A 372 -3.68 -10.43 -15.87
N PHE A 373 -2.49 -10.60 -16.47
CA PHE A 373 -1.61 -9.50 -16.81
C PHE A 373 -2.24 -8.55 -17.84
N GLU A 374 -2.85 -9.08 -18.90
CA GLU A 374 -3.50 -8.32 -19.96
C GLU A 374 -4.61 -7.41 -19.42
N ARG A 375 -5.47 -7.93 -18.53
CA ARG A 375 -6.51 -7.13 -17.88
C ARG A 375 -5.92 -5.93 -17.15
N ASN A 376 -4.87 -6.14 -16.37
CA ASN A 376 -4.24 -5.06 -15.60
C ASN A 376 -3.52 -4.07 -16.53
N ALA A 377 -2.86 -4.57 -17.58
CA ALA A 377 -2.20 -3.73 -18.58
C ALA A 377 -3.19 -2.82 -19.32
N LEU A 378 -4.38 -3.32 -19.64
CA LEU A 378 -5.46 -2.53 -20.26
C LEU A 378 -6.00 -1.46 -19.30
N GLU A 379 -6.15 -1.77 -18.01
CA GLU A 379 -6.55 -0.81 -16.98
C GLU A 379 -5.53 0.35 -16.87
N LEU A 380 -4.24 0.00 -16.76
CA LEU A 380 -3.16 0.98 -16.76
C LEU A 380 -3.09 1.76 -18.08
N GLU A 381 -3.26 1.12 -19.23
CA GLU A 381 -3.27 1.83 -20.52
C GLU A 381 -4.43 2.83 -20.59
N GLY A 382 -5.62 2.45 -20.11
CA GLY A 382 -6.75 3.36 -19.97
C GLY A 382 -6.40 4.61 -19.18
N GLU A 383 -5.76 4.45 -18.01
CA GLU A 383 -5.28 5.55 -17.19
C GLU A 383 -4.21 6.40 -17.89
N LEU A 384 -3.35 5.76 -18.70
CA LEU A 384 -2.30 6.47 -19.43
C LEU A 384 -2.86 7.31 -20.60
N MET A 385 -4.00 6.93 -21.16
CA MET A 385 -4.66 7.61 -22.27
C MET A 385 -5.57 8.76 -21.84
N VAL A 386 -5.92 8.87 -20.56
CA VAL A 386 -6.66 10.03 -20.04
C VAL A 386 -5.82 11.31 -20.28
N PRO A 387 -6.36 12.34 -20.98
CA PRO A 387 -5.65 13.58 -21.23
C PRO A 387 -5.18 14.23 -19.92
N LEU A 388 -3.97 14.79 -19.89
CA LEU A 388 -3.40 15.50 -18.73
C LEU A 388 -4.32 16.62 -18.17
N ALA A 389 -5.24 17.13 -18.99
CA ALA A 389 -6.23 18.14 -18.60
C ALA A 389 -7.35 17.59 -17.68
N ALA A 390 -7.45 16.27 -17.51
CA ALA A 390 -8.36 15.61 -16.58
C ALA A 390 -7.56 15.00 -15.41
N ALA A 391 -7.39 15.77 -14.34
CA ALA A 391 -6.94 15.32 -13.02
C ALA A 391 -5.59 14.56 -12.91
N PRO A 392 -4.45 15.28 -12.88
CA PRO A 392 -3.12 14.72 -12.62
C PRO A 392 -3.02 13.87 -11.34
N SER A 393 -3.76 14.24 -10.29
CA SER A 393 -3.71 13.58 -8.97
C SER A 393 -4.43 12.23 -8.90
N LEU A 394 -5.56 12.09 -9.62
CA LEU A 394 -6.28 10.81 -9.76
C LEU A 394 -5.44 9.81 -10.54
N ARG A 395 -4.80 10.29 -11.62
CA ARG A 395 -3.86 9.49 -12.40
C ARG A 395 -2.66 9.09 -11.57
N ALA A 396 -2.02 9.99 -10.83
CA ALA A 396 -0.87 9.66 -9.99
C ALA A 396 -1.24 8.69 -8.85
N ALA A 397 -2.41 8.84 -8.24
CA ALA A 397 -2.89 7.93 -7.21
C ALA A 397 -3.25 6.54 -7.76
N ASN A 398 -3.86 6.48 -8.95
CA ASN A 398 -4.12 5.23 -9.63
C ASN A 398 -2.82 4.55 -10.10
N LEU A 399 -1.85 5.29 -10.63
CA LEU A 399 -0.53 4.76 -10.97
C LEU A 399 0.22 4.25 -9.73
N HIS A 400 0.11 4.93 -8.60
CA HIS A 400 0.66 4.48 -7.32
C HIS A 400 -0.04 3.23 -6.80
N LYS A 401 -1.37 3.19 -6.92
CA LYS A 401 -2.22 2.05 -6.60
C LYS A 401 -1.85 0.86 -7.49
N VAL A 402 -1.71 1.01 -8.80
CA VAL A 402 -1.22 -0.02 -9.73
C VAL A 402 0.21 -0.47 -9.39
N GLY A 403 1.06 0.45 -8.93
CA GLY A 403 2.41 0.15 -8.45
C GLY A 403 2.46 -0.63 -7.12
N GLN A 404 1.40 -0.55 -6.30
CA GLN A 404 1.24 -1.26 -5.01
C GLN A 404 0.28 -2.46 -5.07
N GLU A 405 -0.68 -2.48 -6.00
CA GLU A 405 -1.76 -3.46 -6.07
C GLU A 405 -1.30 -4.74 -6.77
N ARG A 406 -0.83 -5.67 -5.94
CA ARG A 406 -1.01 -7.11 -6.18
C ARG A 406 -1.97 -7.77 -5.18
N ARG A 407 -2.79 -6.97 -4.49
CA ARG A 407 -3.72 -7.47 -3.46
C ARG A 407 -4.90 -8.32 -3.99
N ALA A 408 -5.10 -8.52 -5.30
CA ALA A 408 -6.27 -9.24 -5.82
C ALA A 408 -6.06 -10.13 -7.06
N ALA A 409 -4.93 -10.86 -7.17
CA ALA A 409 -4.84 -12.00 -8.10
C ALA A 409 -5.40 -13.32 -7.50
N ARG A 410 -5.93 -13.29 -6.27
CA ARG A 410 -6.84 -14.33 -5.79
C ARG A 410 -8.27 -13.98 -6.19
N MET A 411 -8.75 -14.65 -7.24
CA MET A 411 -10.18 -14.89 -7.52
C MET A 411 -11.09 -13.65 -7.43
N LYS A 412 -11.20 -12.87 -8.52
CA LYS A 412 -12.42 -12.10 -8.78
C LYS A 412 -12.98 -12.52 -10.13
N GLY A 413 -13.80 -13.56 -10.11
CA GLY A 413 -14.84 -13.74 -11.10
C GLY A 413 -15.88 -12.64 -10.86
N LYS A 414 -16.12 -11.80 -11.86
CA LYS A 414 -17.46 -11.26 -12.03
C LYS A 414 -18.30 -12.43 -12.55
N GLU A 415 -19.25 -12.90 -11.75
CA GLU A 415 -20.33 -13.73 -12.25
C GLU A 415 -21.05 -12.93 -13.34
N GLY A 416 -20.91 -13.45 -14.56
CA GLY A 416 -21.42 -12.85 -15.79
C GLY A 416 -20.87 -13.65 -16.96
N MET A 417 -21.46 -14.83 -17.18
CA MET A 417 -21.21 -15.78 -18.29
C MET A 417 -19.86 -16.53 -18.31
N ARG A 418 -19.82 -17.68 -17.61
CA ARG A 418 -19.57 -19.04 -18.16
C ARG A 418 -19.18 -20.00 -17.04
N THR A 419 -20.20 -20.64 -16.48
CA THR A 419 -20.12 -21.61 -15.39
C THR A 419 -19.68 -22.98 -15.92
N ARG A 420 -18.48 -23.46 -15.52
CA ARG A 420 -18.17 -24.89 -15.23
C ARG A 420 -16.73 -25.21 -14.78
N VAL A 421 -15.82 -24.24 -14.62
CA VAL A 421 -14.39 -24.53 -14.34
C VAL A 421 -13.92 -24.15 -12.91
N ILE A 422 -14.74 -23.45 -12.13
CA ILE A 422 -14.30 -22.72 -10.93
C ILE A 422 -14.02 -23.62 -9.70
N ALA A 423 -14.43 -24.89 -9.69
CA ALA A 423 -14.21 -25.77 -8.53
C ALA A 423 -12.75 -26.23 -8.35
N LYS A 424 -11.88 -26.14 -9.38
CA LYS A 424 -10.46 -26.55 -9.31
C LYS A 424 -9.46 -25.39 -9.09
N CYS A 425 -9.90 -24.14 -9.11
CA CYS A 425 -9.03 -22.95 -9.06
C CYS A 425 -8.40 -22.61 -7.69
N LYS A 426 -8.73 -23.33 -6.60
CA LYS A 426 -8.04 -23.13 -5.30
C LYS A 426 -6.65 -23.79 -5.23
N LEU A 427 -6.34 -24.74 -6.13
CA LEU A 427 -5.11 -25.54 -6.10
C LEU A 427 -3.91 -24.93 -6.85
N THR A 428 -4.12 -23.98 -7.76
CA THR A 428 -3.06 -23.53 -8.68
C THR A 428 -1.99 -22.63 -8.06
N SER A 429 -2.30 -21.86 -7.00
CA SER A 429 -1.31 -20.96 -6.39
C SER A 429 -0.21 -21.69 -5.58
N SER A 430 -0.53 -22.80 -4.91
CA SER A 430 0.49 -23.59 -4.19
C SER A 430 1.34 -24.39 -5.17
N GLN A 431 0.72 -24.99 -6.20
CA GLN A 431 1.41 -25.72 -7.25
C GLN A 431 2.36 -24.82 -8.06
N HIS A 432 2.04 -23.54 -8.26
CA HIS A 432 2.91 -22.59 -8.96
C HIS A 432 4.10 -22.13 -8.08
N GLN A 433 3.86 -21.93 -6.76
CA GLN A 433 4.95 -21.70 -5.81
C GLN A 433 5.87 -22.91 -5.66
N GLU A 434 5.35 -24.14 -5.73
CA GLU A 434 6.16 -25.36 -5.81
C GLU A 434 6.92 -25.47 -7.14
N LYS A 435 6.26 -25.18 -8.27
CA LYS A 435 6.85 -25.25 -9.63
C LYS A 435 8.05 -24.32 -9.80
N PHE A 436 8.01 -23.12 -9.20
CA PHE A 436 9.06 -22.11 -9.38
C PHE A 436 9.93 -21.83 -8.15
N TYR A 437 9.45 -22.13 -6.95
CA TYR A 437 10.10 -21.68 -5.71
C TYR A 437 10.30 -22.77 -4.64
N LYS A 438 9.99 -24.05 -4.90
CA LYS A 438 10.23 -25.21 -4.01
C LYS A 438 10.29 -24.84 -2.51
N TYR A 439 9.18 -24.33 -1.98
CA TYR A 439 9.07 -24.13 -0.53
C TYR A 439 8.73 -25.49 0.09
N GLU A 440 9.73 -26.21 0.59
CA GLU A 440 9.48 -27.27 1.57
C GLU A 440 8.98 -26.57 2.85
N GLY A 441 7.70 -26.76 3.15
CA GLY A 441 7.12 -26.28 4.39
C GLY A 441 7.70 -27.06 5.57
N ASN A 442 8.37 -26.35 6.47
CA ASN A 442 8.52 -26.77 7.86
C ASN A 442 7.50 -26.02 8.72
#